data_AF-T0TI66-F1
#
_entry.id   AF-T0TI66-F1
#
_cell.length_a   1.000
_cell.length_b   1.000
_cell.length_c   1.000
_cell.angle_alpha   90.00
_cell.angle_beta   90.00
_cell.angle_gamma   90.00
#
_symmetry.space_group_name_H-M   'P 1'
#
loop_
_entity.id
_entity.type
_entity.pdbx_description
1 polymer ?
#
loop_
_entity_poly.entity_id
_entity_poly.type
_entity_poly.pdbx_seq_one_letter_code
_entity_poly.pdbx_strand_id
1 'polypeptide(L)'
;MTNINELDLRLRAFVNAPDNFLDSIALVNALHNIPVLASDQPYALDIEGQKVTPVFSDKEDLENFKEEQDSAKTQNWVERPTLDVLKEVIEKGLTGIVFNLKNQVILAIQQFLKAVN
;
A
#
# COMPACT_ATOMS: atom_id res chain seq x y z
N MET A 1 1.76 17.90 -13.83
CA MET A 1 0.42 17.29 -14.01
C MET A 1 0.59 15.86 -13.53
N THR A 2 0.24 15.58 -12.29
CA THR A 2 0.40 14.25 -11.69
C THR A 2 -0.54 13.31 -12.43
N ASN A 3 0.02 12.38 -13.21
CA ASN A 3 -0.74 11.27 -13.77
C ASN A 3 -1.15 10.38 -12.60
N ILE A 4 -2.31 10.64 -12.01
CA ILE A 4 -2.85 9.80 -10.94
C ILE A 4 -3.09 8.41 -11.56
N ASN A 5 -2.38 7.41 -11.04
CA ASN A 5 -2.57 6.02 -11.45
C ASN A 5 -4.03 5.61 -11.17
N GLU A 6 -4.68 4.95 -12.13
CA GLU A 6 -6.04 4.42 -12.01
C GLU A 6 -6.22 3.60 -10.72
N LEU A 7 -5.22 2.82 -10.29
CA LEU A 7 -5.26 2.09 -9.02
C LEU A 7 -5.37 3.01 -7.81
N ASP A 8 -4.61 4.10 -7.76
CA ASP A 8 -4.67 5.10 -6.68
C ASP A 8 -6.04 5.80 -6.66
N LEU A 9 -6.58 6.12 -7.83
CA LEU A 9 -7.92 6.69 -7.96
C LEU A 9 -8.99 5.74 -7.39
N ARG A 10 -8.95 4.46 -7.75
CA ARG A 10 -9.91 3.46 -7.27
C ARG A 10 -9.77 3.19 -5.77
N LEU A 11 -8.55 3.18 -5.25
CA LEU A 11 -8.30 3.05 -3.81
C LEU A 11 -8.94 4.21 -3.03
N ARG A 12 -8.72 5.45 -3.48
CA ARG A 12 -9.32 6.63 -2.83
C ARG A 12 -10.85 6.62 -2.91
N ALA A 13 -11.41 6.24 -4.05
CA ALA A 13 -12.86 6.13 -4.22
C ALA A 13 -13.46 5.11 -3.25
N PHE A 14 -12.87 3.92 -3.15
CA PHE A 14 -13.30 2.87 -2.23
C PHE A 14 -13.18 3.28 -0.75
N VAL A 15 -12.08 3.91 -0.35
CA VAL A 15 -11.90 4.40 1.04
C VAL A 15 -12.96 5.43 1.41
N ASN A 16 -13.33 6.31 0.47
CA ASN A 16 -14.35 7.33 0.70
C ASN A 16 -15.78 6.76 0.76
N ALA A 17 -16.06 5.68 0.02
CA ALA A 17 -17.39 5.07 -0.08
C ALA A 17 -17.30 3.54 -0.14
N PRO A 18 -16.94 2.85 0.95
CA PRO A 18 -16.68 1.41 0.94
C PRO A 18 -17.93 0.56 0.65
N ASP A 19 -19.11 1.06 0.99
CA ASP A 19 -20.39 0.39 0.71
C ASP A 19 -20.85 0.59 -0.76
N ASN A 20 -20.14 1.40 -1.54
CA ASN A 20 -20.43 1.56 -2.97
C ASN A 20 -19.95 0.32 -3.73
N PHE A 21 -20.91 -0.49 -4.17
CA PHE A 21 -20.66 -1.70 -4.93
C PHE A 21 -19.84 -1.45 -6.20
N LEU A 22 -20.11 -0.36 -6.94
CA LEU A 22 -19.40 -0.08 -8.19
C LEU A 22 -17.93 0.29 -7.92
N ASP A 23 -17.65 1.04 -6.87
CA ASP A 23 -16.29 1.39 -6.48
C ASP A 23 -15.52 0.16 -5.99
N SER A 24 -16.20 -0.74 -5.29
CA SER A 24 -15.64 -2.04 -4.87
C SER A 24 -15.25 -2.91 -6.07
N ILE A 25 -16.14 -3.07 -7.06
CA ILE A 25 -15.85 -3.85 -8.27
C ILE A 25 -14.75 -3.18 -9.10
N ALA A 26 -14.76 -1.85 -9.21
CA ALA A 26 -13.73 -1.11 -9.92
C ALA A 26 -12.35 -1.28 -9.27
N LEU A 27 -12.28 -1.27 -7.93
CA LEU A 27 -11.04 -1.53 -7.19
C LEU A 27 -10.55 -2.96 -7.43
N VAL A 28 -11.42 -3.97 -7.29
CA VAL A 28 -11.04 -5.37 -7.55
C VAL A 28 -10.50 -5.51 -8.98
N ASN A 29 -11.19 -4.93 -9.97
CA ASN A 29 -10.72 -4.95 -11.34
C ASN A 29 -9.36 -4.26 -11.51
N ALA A 30 -9.11 -3.14 -10.83
CA ALA A 30 -7.81 -2.47 -10.84
C ALA A 30 -6.71 -3.36 -10.23
N LEU A 31 -6.97 -4.01 -9.08
CA LEU A 31 -6.03 -4.93 -8.43
C LEU A 31 -5.64 -6.12 -9.32
N HIS A 32 -6.56 -6.59 -10.17
CA HIS A 32 -6.30 -7.67 -11.13
C HIS A 32 -5.44 -7.24 -12.32
N ASN A 33 -5.55 -5.99 -12.77
CA ASN A 33 -4.99 -5.55 -14.05
C ASN A 33 -3.79 -4.61 -13.94
N ILE A 34 -3.62 -3.94 -12.80
CA ILE A 34 -2.60 -2.92 -12.60
C ILE A 34 -1.55 -3.47 -11.64
N PRO A 35 -0.27 -3.57 -12.07
CA PRO A 35 0.80 -3.97 -11.19
C PRO A 35 1.12 -2.87 -10.17
N VAL A 36 1.77 -3.27 -9.09
CA VAL A 36 2.29 -2.36 -8.06
C VAL A 36 3.80 -2.44 -8.03
N LEU A 37 4.44 -1.36 -7.57
CA LEU A 37 5.83 -1.39 -7.19
C LEU A 37 5.96 -2.04 -5.81
N ALA A 38 6.63 -3.18 -5.77
CA ALA A 38 6.88 -3.93 -4.56
C ALA A 38 8.32 -4.48 -4.58
N SER A 39 8.86 -4.85 -3.42
CA SER A 39 10.16 -5.51 -3.37
C SER A 39 10.09 -6.84 -4.12
N ASP A 40 11.17 -7.19 -4.82
CA ASP A 40 11.33 -8.49 -5.49
C ASP A 40 11.56 -9.65 -4.50
N GLN A 41 11.84 -9.34 -3.23
CA GLN A 41 11.93 -10.27 -2.12
C GLN A 41 10.89 -9.94 -1.04
N PRO A 42 10.53 -10.90 -0.16
CA PRO A 42 9.64 -10.62 0.95
C PRO A 42 10.16 -9.50 1.84
N TYR A 43 9.44 -8.38 1.84
CA TYR A 43 9.74 -7.20 2.61
C TYR A 43 8.52 -6.79 3.43
N ALA A 44 8.72 -6.61 4.73
CA ALA A 44 7.68 -6.20 5.66
C ALA A 44 8.20 -5.17 6.64
N LEU A 45 7.32 -4.24 7.01
CA LEU A 45 7.51 -3.27 8.06
C LEU A 45 6.73 -3.71 9.29
N ASP A 46 7.26 -3.42 10.47
CA ASP A 46 6.50 -3.53 11.71
C ASP A 46 5.88 -2.16 12.01
N ILE A 47 4.55 -2.09 11.96
CA ILE A 47 3.78 -0.90 12.29
C ILE A 47 2.82 -1.29 13.42
N GLU A 48 3.10 -0.80 14.63
CA GLU A 48 2.30 -1.08 15.83
C GLU A 48 2.09 -2.58 16.12
N GLY A 49 3.12 -3.41 15.86
CA GLY A 49 3.07 -4.86 16.04
C GLY A 49 2.41 -5.61 14.87
N GLN A 50 1.97 -4.90 13.83
CA GLN A 50 1.46 -5.48 12.60
C GLN A 50 2.55 -5.52 11.54
N LYS A 51 2.81 -6.71 11.01
CA LYS A 51 3.78 -6.90 9.93
C LYS A 51 3.09 -6.70 8.60
N VAL A 52 3.39 -5.61 7.93
CA VAL A 52 2.72 -5.22 6.68
C VAL A 52 3.71 -5.10 5.53
N THR A 53 3.29 -5.46 4.34
CA THR A 53 4.09 -5.28 3.12
C THR A 53 3.70 -3.96 2.44
N PRO A 54 4.63 -3.00 2.33
CA PRO A 54 4.37 -1.76 1.61
C PRO A 54 4.37 -2.00 0.10
N VAL A 55 3.40 -1.42 -0.61
CA VAL A 55 3.35 -1.39 -2.07
C VAL A 55 3.02 0.01 -2.56
N PHE A 56 3.43 0.34 -3.78
CA PHE A 56 3.25 1.68 -4.33
C PHE A 56 2.60 1.64 -5.72
N SER A 57 1.66 2.54 -5.97
CA SER A 57 1.03 2.71 -7.27
C SER A 57 1.89 3.53 -8.23
N ASP A 58 2.81 4.33 -7.71
CA ASP A 58 3.66 5.19 -8.52
C ASP A 58 5.05 5.35 -7.90
N LYS A 59 5.97 5.80 -8.76
CA LYS A 59 7.37 5.93 -8.41
C LYS A 59 7.64 7.09 -7.46
N GLU A 60 6.83 8.15 -7.52
CA GLU A 60 7.02 9.33 -6.67
C GLU A 60 6.79 8.96 -5.19
N ASP A 61 5.69 8.28 -4.89
CA ASP A 61 5.40 7.79 -3.54
C ASP A 61 6.42 6.76 -3.05
N LEU A 62 6.95 5.91 -3.94
CA LEU A 62 8.04 4.99 -3.59
C LEU A 62 9.35 5.73 -3.22
N GLU A 63 9.76 6.72 -4.01
CA GLU A 63 11.00 7.47 -3.72
C GLU A 63 10.84 8.29 -2.43
N ASN A 64 9.69 8.91 -2.19
CA ASN A 64 9.38 9.58 -0.93
C ASN A 64 9.49 8.60 0.26
N PHE A 65 8.91 7.40 0.13
CA PHE A 65 9.01 6.37 1.17
C PHE A 65 10.46 5.93 1.43
N LYS A 66 11.28 5.81 0.37
CA LYS A 66 12.71 5.48 0.53
C LYS A 66 13.47 6.57 1.28
N GLU A 67 13.12 7.85 1.13
CA GLU A 67 13.78 8.92 1.89
C GLU A 67 13.56 8.76 3.39
N GLU A 68 12.35 8.33 3.78
CA GLU A 68 11.92 8.20 5.18
C GLU A 68 12.33 6.85 5.80
N GLN A 69 12.41 5.77 5.02
CA GLN A 69 12.67 4.41 5.50
C GLN A 69 14.00 3.84 4.99
N ASP A 70 15.03 3.82 5.83
CA ASP A 70 16.36 3.34 5.45
C ASP A 70 16.39 1.89 4.95
N SER A 71 15.60 0.99 5.56
CA SER A 71 15.52 -0.42 5.13
C SER A 71 14.92 -0.60 3.73
N ALA A 72 14.20 0.41 3.22
CA ALA A 72 13.61 0.41 1.89
C ALA A 72 14.64 0.73 0.79
N LYS A 73 15.69 1.50 1.13
CA LYS A 73 16.74 1.93 0.18
C LYS A 73 17.55 0.76 -0.37
N THR A 74 17.65 -0.33 0.40
CA THR A 74 18.43 -1.52 0.04
C THR A 74 17.61 -2.57 -0.71
N GLN A 75 16.28 -2.41 -0.78
CA GLN A 75 15.42 -3.34 -1.52
C GLN A 75 15.49 -3.07 -3.02
N ASN A 76 15.35 -4.12 -3.82
CA ASN A 76 15.12 -3.98 -5.25
C ASN A 76 13.60 -3.90 -5.50
N TRP A 77 13.15 -2.81 -6.11
CA TRP A 77 11.74 -2.50 -6.33
C TRP A 77 11.38 -2.71 -7.79
N VAL A 78 10.41 -3.58 -8.04
CA VAL A 78 9.97 -3.96 -9.39
C VAL A 78 8.46 -3.93 -9.49
N GLU A 79 7.94 -3.82 -10.70
CA GLU A 79 6.52 -3.99 -10.95
C GLU A 79 6.15 -5.47 -10.76
N ARG A 80 5.20 -5.73 -9.86
CA ARG A 80 4.69 -7.07 -9.55
C ARG A 80 3.16 -7.07 -9.68
N PRO A 81 2.55 -8.16 -10.16
CA PRO A 81 1.10 -8.33 -10.06
C PRO A 81 0.65 -8.22 -8.61
N THR A 82 -0.35 -7.38 -8.34
CA THR A 82 -0.82 -7.11 -6.97
C THR A 82 -1.27 -8.37 -6.24
N LEU A 83 -1.88 -9.32 -6.97
CA LEU A 83 -2.33 -10.59 -6.42
C LEU A 83 -1.18 -11.54 -6.05
N ASP A 84 -0.05 -11.48 -6.74
CA ASP A 84 1.13 -12.28 -6.39
C ASP A 84 1.73 -11.79 -5.07
N VAL A 85 1.78 -10.47 -4.88
CA VAL A 85 2.20 -9.86 -3.63
C VAL A 85 1.22 -10.22 -2.50
N LEU A 86 -0.09 -10.19 -2.76
CA LEU A 86 -1.10 -10.55 -1.76
C LEU A 86 -0.98 -12.01 -1.35
N LYS A 87 -0.73 -12.90 -2.31
CA LYS A 87 -0.50 -14.32 -2.03
C LYS A 87 0.75 -14.51 -1.16
N GLU A 88 1.84 -13.82 -1.46
CA GLU A 88 3.07 -13.85 -0.66
C GLU A 88 2.82 -13.38 0.79
N VAL A 89 2.07 -12.30 0.98
CA VAL A 89 1.67 -11.79 2.31
C VAL A 89 0.92 -12.85 3.12
N ILE A 90 -0.04 -13.54 2.49
CA ILE A 90 -0.80 -14.62 3.13
C ILE A 90 0.11 -15.81 3.48
N GLU A 91 0.94 -16.25 2.54
CA GLU A 91 1.86 -17.39 2.74
C GLU A 91 2.89 -17.13 3.85
N LYS A 92 3.30 -15.87 4.02
CA LYS A 92 4.26 -15.45 5.06
C LYS A 92 3.60 -15.10 6.40
N GLY A 93 2.26 -15.19 6.50
CA GLY A 93 1.53 -14.86 7.73
C GLY A 93 1.63 -13.38 8.11
N LEU A 94 1.75 -12.50 7.11
CA LEU A 94 1.77 -11.05 7.30
C LEU A 94 0.34 -10.52 7.43
N THR A 95 0.19 -9.36 8.08
CA THR A 95 -1.11 -8.75 8.38
C THR A 95 -1.82 -8.25 7.12
N GLY A 96 -1.07 -7.75 6.14
CA GLY A 96 -1.67 -7.22 4.92
C GLY A 96 -0.69 -6.43 4.05
N ILE A 97 -1.25 -5.89 2.97
CA ILE A 97 -0.61 -4.94 2.08
C ILE A 97 -1.04 -3.53 2.47
N VAL A 98 -0.10 -2.58 2.46
CA VAL A 98 -0.40 -1.16 2.64
C VAL A 98 0.06 -0.38 1.41
N PHE A 99 -0.88 0.33 0.80
CA PHE A 99 -0.65 1.16 -0.39
C PHE A 99 -0.13 2.55 -0.03
N ASN A 100 0.87 3.03 -0.76
CA ASN A 100 1.35 4.41 -0.74
C ASN A 100 1.49 4.96 0.68
N LEU A 101 2.28 4.26 1.51
CA LEU A 101 2.53 4.64 2.89
C LEU A 101 3.07 6.07 2.96
N LYS A 102 2.21 7.01 3.36
CA LYS A 102 2.59 8.40 3.66
C LYS A 102 2.61 8.57 5.16
N ASN A 103 3.68 9.14 5.69
CA ASN A 103 3.86 9.41 7.12
C ASN A 103 2.65 10.14 7.77
N GLN A 104 1.87 10.91 7.01
CA GLN A 104 0.67 11.58 7.53
C GLN A 104 -0.48 10.62 7.91
N VAL A 105 -0.60 9.45 7.26
CA VAL A 105 -1.60 8.43 7.65
C VAL A 105 -1.18 7.70 8.92
N ILE A 106 0.12 7.41 9.07
CA ILE A 106 0.67 6.89 10.32
C ILE A 106 0.44 7.90 11.46
N LEU A 107 0.71 9.19 11.23
CA LEU A 107 0.51 10.23 12.23
C LEU A 107 -0.99 10.43 12.58
N ALA A 108 -1.90 10.32 11.61
CA ALA A 108 -3.34 10.44 11.84
C ALA A 108 -3.90 9.24 12.62
N ILE A 109 -3.45 8.01 12.32
CA ILE A 109 -3.76 6.81 13.11
C ILE A 109 -3.21 6.96 14.53
N GLN A 110 -1.96 7.42 14.68
CA GLN A 110 -1.34 7.69 15.98
C GLN A 110 -2.06 8.79 16.77
N GLN A 111 -2.58 9.83 16.13
CA GLN A 111 -3.33 10.91 16.78
C GLN A 111 -4.74 10.47 17.19
N PHE A 112 -5.42 9.68 16.35
CA PHE A 112 -6.74 9.12 16.68
C PHE A 112 -6.66 8.16 17.87
N LEU A 113 -5.69 7.25 17.90
CA LEU A 113 -5.52 6.30 19.00
C LEU A 113 -5.13 6.97 20.33
N LYS A 114 -4.40 8.09 20.29
CA LYS A 114 -4.09 8.92 21.48
C LYS A 114 -5.28 9.72 22.01
N ALA A 115 -6.32 9.94 21.21
CA ALA A 115 -7.49 10.72 21.62
C ALA A 115 -8.61 9.87 22.24
N VAL A 116 -8.52 8.54 22.12
CA VAL A 116 -9.55 7.57 22.57
C VAL A 116 -9.10 6.80 23.84
N ASN A 117 -7.88 7.06 24.32
CA ASN A 117 -7.37 6.66 25.64
C ASN A 117 -7.07 7.89 26.50
#